data_AF-A0AAV9CMN1-F1
#
_entry.id   AF-A0AAV9CMN1-F1
#
_cell.length_a   1.000
_cell.length_b   1.000
_cell.length_c   1.000
_cell.angle_alpha   90.00
_cell.angle_beta   90.00
_cell.angle_gamma   90.00
#
_symmetry.space_group_name_H-M   'P 1'
#
loop_
_entity.id
_entity.type
_entity.pdbx_description
1 polymer ?
#
loop_
_entity_poly.entity_id
_entity_poly.type
_entity_poly.pdbx_seq_one_letter_code
_entity_poly.pdbx_strand_id
1 'polypeptide(L)'
;MLVGQRFCGEDWPKLRRKDHFLDEEDLSRYCFSSAYIVSLLHDGLGIALDDQRIVFANEVGGIPLDWSLGAFLVQKIEDLKASRSDWIARIMSDDSSTLLSLFFVSTVLGAAAWSVSKWRKPQLKTIYDLEKGRYIVTRIGSR
;
A
#
# COMPACT_ATOMS: atom_id res chain seq x y z
N MET A 1 -11.82 21.46 -41.80
CA MET A 1 -12.36 22.82 -41.58
C MET A 1 -12.79 22.91 -40.12
N LEU A 2 -12.19 23.82 -39.38
CA LEU A 2 -12.20 23.90 -37.92
C LEU A 2 -13.60 24.22 -37.37
N VAL A 3 -14.00 23.51 -36.32
CA VAL A 3 -15.21 23.79 -35.53
C VAL A 3 -15.29 25.26 -35.09
N GLY A 4 -14.14 25.90 -34.83
CA GLY A 4 -14.11 27.33 -34.52
C GLY A 4 -14.57 28.26 -35.64
N GLN A 5 -14.34 27.92 -36.91
CA GLN A 5 -14.84 28.72 -38.02
C GLN A 5 -16.37 28.68 -38.11
N ARG A 6 -17.00 27.57 -37.73
CA ARG A 6 -18.46 27.45 -37.64
C ARG A 6 -19.02 28.37 -36.56
N PHE A 7 -18.44 28.36 -35.36
CA PHE A 7 -18.95 29.15 -34.23
C PHE A 7 -18.60 30.64 -34.32
N CYS A 8 -17.48 31.01 -34.95
CA CYS A 8 -17.10 32.41 -35.11
C CYS A 8 -17.67 33.07 -36.37
N GLY A 9 -17.98 32.29 -37.41
CA GLY A 9 -18.40 32.80 -38.72
C GLY A 9 -19.92 32.84 -38.96
N GLU A 10 -20.72 32.35 -38.01
CA GLU A 10 -22.19 32.28 -38.13
C GLU A 10 -22.87 33.34 -37.26
N ASP A 11 -24.04 33.82 -37.71
CA ASP A 11 -24.79 34.83 -36.97
C ASP A 11 -25.38 34.26 -35.67
N TRP A 12 -25.32 35.05 -34.59
CA TRP A 12 -25.82 34.65 -33.26
C TRP A 12 -27.26 34.08 -33.25
N PRO A 13 -28.27 34.68 -33.94
CA PRO A 13 -29.62 34.11 -33.98
C PRO A 13 -29.73 32.78 -34.75
N LYS A 14 -28.78 32.49 -35.65
CA LYS A 14 -28.73 31.22 -36.38
C LYS A 14 -28.05 30.15 -35.51
N LEU A 15 -26.96 30.50 -34.83
CA LEU A 15 -26.28 29.61 -33.88
C LEU A 15 -27.23 29.17 -32.77
N ARG A 16 -27.94 30.10 -32.13
CA ARG A 16 -28.89 29.79 -31.05
C ARG A 16 -30.01 28.83 -31.47
N ARG A 17 -30.48 28.95 -32.72
CA ARG A 17 -31.51 28.03 -33.27
C ARG A 17 -30.93 26.64 -33.55
N LYS A 18 -29.72 26.57 -34.10
CA LYS A 18 -29.05 25.30 -34.45
C LYS A 18 -28.62 24.53 -33.20
N ASP A 19 -28.12 25.23 -32.19
CA ASP A 19 -27.49 24.66 -31.00
C ASP A 19 -28.32 24.97 -29.73
N HIS A 20 -29.65 24.86 -29.84
CA HIS A 20 -30.63 25.20 -28.79
C HIS A 20 -30.59 24.30 -27.54
N PHE A 21 -29.84 23.21 -27.58
CA PHE A 21 -29.62 22.30 -26.44
C PHE A 21 -28.49 22.78 -25.52
N LEU A 22 -27.68 23.75 -25.97
CA LEU A 22 -26.65 24.40 -25.16
C LEU A 22 -27.23 25.62 -24.47
N ASP A 23 -26.76 25.88 -23.26
CA ASP A 23 -27.03 27.15 -22.59
C ASP A 23 -26.41 28.32 -23.37
N GLU A 24 -27.04 29.49 -23.34
CA GLU A 24 -26.54 30.66 -24.07
C GLU A 24 -25.16 31.10 -23.59
N GLU A 25 -24.87 30.96 -22.28
CA GLU A 25 -23.57 31.31 -21.72
C GLU A 25 -22.48 30.40 -22.28
N ASP A 26 -22.73 29.09 -22.31
CA ASP A 26 -21.81 28.14 -22.91
C ASP A 26 -21.63 28.41 -24.40
N LEU A 27 -22.74 28.57 -25.14
CA LEU A 27 -22.73 28.83 -26.58
C LEU A 27 -21.88 30.07 -26.94
N SER A 28 -21.97 31.12 -26.13
CA SER A 28 -21.23 32.38 -26.35
C SER A 28 -19.70 32.20 -26.27
N ARG A 29 -19.23 31.20 -25.52
CA ARG A 29 -17.80 30.93 -25.31
C ARG A 29 -17.19 30.07 -26.41
N TYR A 30 -18.00 29.34 -27.19
CA TYR A 30 -17.47 28.36 -28.17
C TYR A 30 -16.56 28.99 -29.23
N CYS A 31 -16.87 30.18 -29.74
CA CYS A 31 -16.01 30.83 -30.73
C CYS A 31 -14.59 31.05 -30.18
N PHE A 32 -14.49 31.65 -29.00
CA PHE A 32 -13.20 31.89 -28.36
C PHE A 32 -12.53 30.57 -27.94
N SER A 33 -13.24 29.71 -27.22
CA SER A 33 -12.67 28.47 -26.66
C SER A 33 -12.15 27.54 -27.75
N SER A 34 -12.88 27.37 -28.85
CA SER A 34 -12.46 26.47 -29.95
C SER A 34 -11.25 27.01 -30.72
N ALA A 35 -11.12 28.33 -30.90
CA ALA A 35 -9.93 28.94 -31.48
C ALA A 35 -8.75 28.86 -30.51
N TYR A 36 -8.97 29.19 -29.24
CA TYR A 36 -7.94 29.21 -28.20
C TYR A 36 -7.35 27.84 -27.94
N ILE A 37 -8.16 26.79 -27.82
CA ILE A 37 -7.68 25.42 -27.60
C ILE A 37 -6.75 24.98 -28.73
N VAL A 38 -7.11 25.26 -29.99
CA VAL A 38 -6.26 24.87 -31.13
C VAL A 38 -4.96 25.67 -31.14
N SER A 39 -4.99 26.98 -30.94
CA SER A 39 -3.78 27.81 -30.86
C SER A 39 -2.90 27.42 -29.67
N LEU A 40 -3.48 27.10 -28.52
CA LEU A 40 -2.72 26.64 -27.36
C LEU A 40 -1.99 25.32 -27.66
N LEU A 41 -2.67 24.35 -28.27
CA LEU A 41 -2.07 23.06 -28.59
C LEU A 41 -0.99 23.19 -29.68
N HIS A 42 -1.31 23.88 -30.78
CA HIS A 42 -0.42 23.98 -31.93
C HIS A 42 0.69 25.02 -31.74
N ASP A 43 0.31 26.27 -31.50
CA ASP A 43 1.26 27.39 -31.43
C ASP A 43 1.92 27.49 -30.06
N GLY A 44 1.19 27.15 -29.00
CA GLY A 44 1.69 27.20 -27.62
C GLY A 44 2.53 25.98 -27.22
N LEU A 45 2.03 24.77 -27.48
CA LEU A 45 2.66 23.50 -27.07
C LEU A 45 3.40 22.78 -28.21
N GLY A 46 3.35 23.30 -29.45
CA GLY A 46 4.08 22.74 -30.60
C GLY A 46 3.51 21.42 -31.12
N ILE A 47 2.23 21.13 -30.86
CA ILE A 47 1.60 19.87 -31.27
C ILE A 47 1.08 20.02 -32.69
N ALA A 48 1.49 19.11 -33.59
CA ALA A 48 1.01 19.11 -34.97
C ALA A 48 -0.53 18.94 -35.05
N LEU A 49 -1.16 19.62 -36.00
CA LEU A 49 -2.63 19.59 -36.17
C LEU A 49 -3.18 18.20 -36.52
N ASP A 50 -2.34 17.34 -37.09
CA ASP A 50 -2.66 15.98 -37.52
C ASP A 50 -2.15 14.89 -36.55
N ASP A 51 -1.64 15.29 -35.37
CA ASP A 51 -1.10 14.38 -34.36
C ASP A 51 -2.20 13.47 -33.79
N GLN A 52 -2.14 12.19 -34.16
CA GLN A 52 -3.09 11.15 -33.75
C GLN A 52 -2.90 10.70 -32.29
N ARG A 53 -1.86 11.18 -31.59
CA ARG A 53 -1.60 10.79 -30.19
C ARG A 53 -2.52 11.51 -29.20
N ILE A 54 -3.14 12.61 -29.61
CA ILE A 54 -4.10 13.33 -28.76
C ILE A 54 -5.47 12.68 -28.87
N VAL A 55 -6.01 12.31 -27.71
CA VAL A 55 -7.38 11.82 -27.57
C VAL A 55 -8.09 12.70 -26.55
N PHE A 56 -9.29 13.17 -26.91
CA PHE A 56 -10.15 13.95 -26.03
C PHE A 56 -11.13 13.01 -25.33
N ALA A 57 -11.14 13.02 -23.99
CA ALA A 57 -12.04 12.18 -23.20
C ALA A 57 -12.42 12.90 -21.90
N ASN A 58 -13.68 12.75 -21.48
CA ASN A 58 -14.16 13.24 -20.19
C ASN A 58 -14.16 12.14 -19.11
N GLU A 59 -14.12 10.87 -19.52
CA GLU A 59 -14.14 9.70 -18.65
C GLU A 59 -13.37 8.53 -19.26
N VAL A 60 -12.92 7.62 -18.40
CA VAL A 60 -12.32 6.34 -18.79
C VAL A 60 -12.96 5.24 -17.94
N GLY A 61 -13.65 4.30 -18.59
CA GLY A 61 -14.33 3.20 -17.90
C GLY A 61 -15.47 3.66 -16.95
N GLY A 62 -16.17 4.74 -17.30
CA GLY A 62 -17.24 5.34 -16.48
C GLY A 62 -16.74 6.14 -15.27
N ILE A 63 -15.44 6.39 -15.17
CA ILE A 63 -14.83 7.22 -14.13
C ILE A 63 -14.39 8.54 -14.76
N PRO A 64 -14.80 9.71 -14.21
CA PRO A 64 -14.38 11.01 -14.71
C PRO A 64 -12.85 11.15 -14.76
N LEU A 65 -12.33 11.63 -15.89
CA LEU A 65 -10.91 11.86 -16.09
C LEU A 65 -10.55 13.24 -15.53
N ASP A 66 -10.16 13.27 -14.26
CA ASP A 66 -9.85 14.52 -13.56
C ASP A 66 -8.72 14.34 -12.53
N TRP A 67 -8.04 15.44 -12.18
CA TRP A 67 -6.94 15.45 -11.21
C TRP A 67 -7.41 15.06 -9.80
N SER A 68 -8.69 15.27 -9.50
CA SER A 68 -9.32 14.92 -8.22
C SER A 68 -9.21 13.43 -7.89
N LEU A 69 -9.30 12.56 -8.89
CA LEU A 69 -9.09 11.11 -8.72
C LEU A 69 -7.66 10.79 -8.27
N GLY A 70 -6.67 11.45 -8.87
CA GLY A 70 -5.26 11.30 -8.49
C GLY A 70 -5.02 11.73 -7.05
N ALA A 71 -5.57 12.89 -6.66
CA ALA A 71 -5.47 13.39 -5.29
C ALA A 71 -6.09 12.42 -4.26
N PHE A 72 -7.26 11.86 -4.59
CA PHE A 72 -7.92 10.85 -3.75
C PHE A 72 -7.05 9.61 -3.55
N LEU A 73 -6.44 9.08 -4.61
CA LEU A 73 -5.57 7.91 -4.52
C LEU A 73 -4.34 8.18 -3.66
N VAL A 74 -3.70 9.34 -3.82
CA VAL A 74 -2.54 9.73 -3.00
C VAL A 74 -2.94 9.77 -1.52
N GLN A 75 -4.05 10.45 -1.19
CA GLN A 75 -4.55 10.52 0.19
C GLN A 75 -4.83 9.13 0.76
N LYS A 76 -5.50 8.25 0.00
CA LYS A 76 -5.80 6.89 0.47
C LYS A 76 -4.56 6.05 0.68
N ILE A 77 -3.56 6.19 -0.19
CA ILE A 77 -2.28 5.49 -0.03
C ILE A 77 -1.56 5.98 1.23
N GLU A 78 -1.59 7.27 1.53
CA GLU A 78 -1.02 7.84 2.76
C GLU A 78 -1.77 7.37 4.01
N ASP A 79 -3.10 7.40 4.02
CA ASP A 79 -3.93 6.89 5.11
C ASP A 79 -3.63 5.41 5.40
N LEU A 80 -3.52 4.60 4.34
CA LEU A 80 -3.18 3.18 4.44
C LEU A 80 -1.77 2.95 4.98
N LYS A 81 -0.81 3.80 4.62
CA LYS A 81 0.57 3.74 5.15
C LYS A 81 0.60 4.15 6.63
N ALA A 82 -0.09 5.21 7.00
CA ALA A 82 -0.17 5.69 8.38
C ALA A 82 -0.85 4.65 9.28
N SER A 83 -2.01 4.12 8.85
CA SER A 83 -2.67 3.02 9.54
C SER A 83 -1.74 1.80 9.68
N ARG A 84 -0.93 1.51 8.64
CA ARG A 84 0.03 0.41 8.67
C ARG A 84 1.14 0.62 9.71
N SER A 85 1.72 1.82 9.77
CA SER A 85 2.73 2.13 10.77
C SER A 85 2.15 2.12 12.19
N ASP A 86 0.92 2.58 12.38
CA ASP A 86 0.28 2.65 13.69
C ASP A 86 0.06 1.28 14.30
N TRP A 87 -0.41 0.28 13.53
CA TRP A 87 -0.56 -1.07 14.08
C TRP A 87 0.78 -1.76 14.33
N ILE A 88 1.80 -1.52 13.49
CA ILE A 88 3.16 -2.05 13.73
C ILE A 88 3.71 -1.45 15.04
N ALA A 89 3.59 -0.13 15.21
CA ALA A 89 4.01 0.55 16.43
C ALA A 89 3.24 0.04 17.66
N ARG A 90 1.94 -0.24 17.50
CA ARG A 90 1.10 -0.77 18.58
C ARG A 90 1.51 -2.20 18.98
N ILE A 91 1.83 -3.08 18.03
CA ILE A 91 2.40 -4.40 18.33
C ILE A 91 3.74 -4.24 19.06
N MET A 92 4.64 -3.38 18.59
CA MET A 92 5.93 -3.19 19.26
C MET A 92 5.80 -2.63 20.69
N SER A 93 4.79 -1.79 20.94
CA SER A 93 4.57 -1.14 22.23
C SER A 93 3.85 -2.05 23.23
N ASP A 94 2.75 -2.67 22.81
CA ASP A 94 1.88 -3.48 23.68
C ASP A 94 2.52 -4.83 24.02
N ASP A 95 3.31 -5.38 23.08
CA ASP A 95 3.81 -6.75 23.17
C ASP A 95 5.17 -6.85 23.90
N SER A 96 5.86 -5.75 24.23
CA SER A 96 7.17 -5.85 24.90
C SER A 96 7.06 -6.50 26.28
N SER A 97 6.05 -6.16 27.08
CA SER A 97 5.85 -6.72 28.42
C SER A 97 5.32 -8.16 28.38
N THR A 98 4.35 -8.44 27.51
CA THR A 98 3.77 -9.78 27.32
C THR A 98 4.77 -10.75 26.68
N LEU A 99 5.49 -10.34 25.63
CA LEU A 99 6.54 -11.15 25.01
C LEU A 99 7.70 -11.39 25.97
N LEU A 100 8.16 -10.37 26.69
CA LEU A 100 9.19 -10.56 27.73
C LEU A 100 8.72 -11.55 28.79
N SER A 101 7.46 -11.49 29.22
CA SER A 101 6.90 -12.46 30.16
C SER A 101 6.84 -13.87 29.57
N LEU A 102 6.47 -14.03 28.30
CA LEU A 102 6.41 -15.32 27.62
C LEU A 102 7.80 -15.94 27.44
N PHE A 103 8.80 -15.14 27.05
CA PHE A 103 10.20 -15.56 26.99
C PHE A 103 10.71 -15.98 28.36
N PHE A 104 10.39 -15.22 29.41
CA PHE A 104 10.79 -15.53 30.77
C PHE A 104 10.17 -16.84 31.25
N VAL A 105 8.85 -17.03 31.06
CA VAL A 105 8.14 -18.27 31.42
C VAL A 105 8.70 -19.47 30.67
N SER A 106 8.95 -19.34 29.37
CA SER A 106 9.51 -20.44 28.55
C SER A 106 10.93 -20.83 28.99
N THR A 107 11.75 -19.83 29.36
CA THR A 107 13.10 -20.05 29.87
C THR A 107 13.08 -20.74 31.24
N VAL A 108 12.18 -20.33 32.14
CA VAL A 108 11.99 -20.95 33.47
C VAL A 108 11.52 -22.39 33.33
N LEU A 109 10.54 -22.66 32.46
CA LEU A 109 10.05 -24.02 32.19
C LEU A 109 11.14 -24.90 31.60
N GLY A 110 11.93 -24.38 30.65
CA GLY A 110 13.08 -25.08 30.08
C GLY A 110 14.13 -25.41 31.14
N ALA A 111 14.49 -24.45 32.00
CA ALA A 111 15.44 -24.66 33.09
C ALA A 111 14.93 -25.65 34.16
N ALA A 112 13.64 -25.61 34.47
CA ALA A 112 13.01 -26.55 35.39
C ALA A 112 13.01 -27.97 34.80
N ALA A 113 12.60 -28.13 33.54
CA ALA A 113 12.65 -29.42 32.84
C ALA A 113 14.09 -29.97 32.75
N TRP A 114 15.06 -29.11 32.44
CA TRP A 114 16.47 -29.47 32.42
C TRP A 114 16.96 -29.92 33.80
N SER A 115 16.60 -29.18 34.86
CA SER A 115 16.98 -29.50 36.24
C SER A 115 16.37 -30.82 36.70
N VAL A 116 15.08 -31.05 36.42
CA VAL A 116 14.38 -32.32 36.71
C VAL A 116 15.01 -33.48 35.94
N SER A 117 15.37 -33.28 34.66
CA SER A 117 16.07 -34.28 33.85
C SER A 117 17.43 -34.62 34.47
N LYS A 118 18.17 -33.63 34.94
CA LYS A 118 19.47 -33.82 35.62
C LYS A 118 19.32 -34.50 36.99
N TRP A 119 18.25 -34.22 37.72
CA TRP A 119 17.94 -34.88 39.01
C TRP A 119 17.48 -36.33 38.85
N ARG A 120 16.82 -36.66 37.74
CA ARG A 120 16.43 -38.03 37.40
C ARG A 120 17.58 -38.90 36.91
N LYS A 121 18.75 -38.35 36.56
CA LYS A 121 19.94 -39.14 36.23
C LYS A 121 20.78 -39.36 37.50
N PRO A 122 20.66 -40.53 38.18
CA PRO A 122 21.58 -40.84 39.27
C PRO A 122 23.01 -40.90 38.74
N GLN A 123 23.96 -40.27 39.44
CA GLN A 123 25.38 -40.41 39.16
C GLN A 123 25.79 -41.86 39.49
N LEU A 124 25.79 -42.74 38.48
CA LEU A 124 26.22 -44.13 38.64
C LEU A 124 27.74 -44.19 38.48
N LYS A 125 28.44 -44.70 39.50
CA LYS A 125 29.87 -44.98 39.40
C LYS A 125 30.05 -46.46 39.07
N THR A 126 30.72 -46.74 37.97
CA THR A 126 31.20 -48.09 37.63
C THR A 126 32.57 -48.27 38.25
N ILE A 127 32.70 -49.25 39.16
CA ILE A 127 33.97 -49.64 39.77
C ILE A 127 34.27 -51.08 39.33
N TYR A 128 35.51 -51.34 38.89
CA TYR A 128 35.96 -52.67 38.51
C TYR A 128 36.54 -53.38 39.74
N ASP A 129 35.92 -54.49 40.12
CA ASP A 129 36.37 -55.34 41.22
C ASP A 129 37.41 -56.32 40.68
N LEU A 130 38.68 -56.06 40.98
CA LEU A 130 39.83 -56.88 40.55
C LEU A 130 39.83 -58.28 41.18
N GLU A 131 39.18 -58.45 42.33
CA GLU A 131 39.14 -59.72 43.07
C GLU A 131 38.08 -60.66 42.49
N LYS A 132 36.96 -60.09 42.00
CA LYS A 132 35.84 -60.84 41.41
C LYS A 132 35.74 -60.75 39.89
N GLY A 133 36.68 -60.05 39.23
CA GLY A 133 36.77 -59.92 37.77
C GLY A 133 35.54 -59.29 37.10
N ARG A 134 34.75 -58.47 37.82
CA ARG A 134 33.45 -57.96 37.34
C ARG A 134 33.24 -56.48 37.65
N TYR A 135 32.41 -55.83 36.83
CA TYR A 135 32.00 -54.43 37.04
C TYR A 135 30.82 -54.35 38.01
N ILE A 136 30.91 -53.46 39.00
CA ILE A 136 29.82 -53.14 39.93
C ILE A 136 29.37 -51.69 39.68
N VAL A 137 28.07 -51.51 39.46
CA VAL A 137 27.46 -50.19 39.28
C VAL A 137 26.89 -49.75 40.63
N THR A 138 27.47 -48.73 41.25
CA THR A 138 26.95 -48.16 42.52
C THR A 138 26.33 -46.79 42.29
N ARG A 139 25.20 -46.53 42.97
CA ARG A 139 24.51 -45.24 42.93
C ARG A 139 25.23 -44.27 43.87
N ILE A 140 25.81 -43.19 43.35
CA ILE A 140 26.32 -42.10 44.19
C ILE A 140 25.12 -41.27 44.63
N GLY A 141 24.74 -41.39 45.90
CA GLY A 141 23.63 -40.65 46.49
C GLY A 141 23.82 -40.42 47.99
N SER A 142 24.11 -39.15 48.31
CA SER A 142 23.94 -38.40 49.57
C SER A 142 24.03 -39.16 50.90
N ARG A 143 25.08 -38.84 51.67
CA ARG A 143 24.94 -38.80 53.13
C ARG A 143 24.03 -37.61 53.51
#